data_AF-A0A946QC72-F1
#
_entry.id   AF-A0A946QC72-F1
#
_cell.length_a   1.000
_cell.length_b   1.000
_cell.length_c   1.000
_cell.angle_alpha   90.00
_cell.angle_beta   90.00
_cell.angle_gamma   90.00
#
_symmetry.space_group_name_H-M   'P 1'
#
loop_
_entity.id
_entity.type
_entity.pdbx_description
1 polymer ?
#
loop_
_entity_poly.entity_id
_entity_poly.type
_entity_poly.pdbx_seq_one_letter_code
_entity_poly.pdbx_strand_id
1 'polypeptide(L)' 'MTTLLIAFGSFVGFIIAYHTYGRWISKKIFGLSASATMPSEALRDNVDFIPTKK' A
#
# COMPACT_ATOMS: atom_id res chain seq x y z
N MET A 1 25.70 -2.71 -21.37
CA MET A 1 26.29 -2.61 -20.00
C MET A 1 25.69 -1.44 -19.22
N THR A 2 25.63 -0.22 -19.78
CA THR A 2 25.01 0.96 -19.13
C THR A 2 23.52 0.79 -18.83
N THR A 3 22.77 0.09 -19.70
CA THR A 3 21.34 -0.18 -19.52
C THR A 3 21.03 -1.02 -18.28
N LEU A 4 21.87 -2.01 -17.95
CA LEU A 4 21.74 -2.83 -16.74
C LEU A 4 21.97 -1.99 -15.47
N LEU A 5 22.96 -1.09 -15.51
CA LEU A 5 23.24 -0.15 -14.42
C LEU A 5 22.04 0.80 -14.18
N ILE A 6 21.45 1.34 -15.24
CA ILE A 6 20.26 2.20 -15.13
C ILE A 6 19.06 1.41 -14.60
N ALA A 7 18.83 0.19 -15.09
CA ALA A 7 17.73 -0.64 -14.62
C ALA A 7 17.87 -0.96 -13.13
N PHE A 8 19.06 -1.38 -12.69
CA PHE A 8 19.32 -1.68 -11.29
C PHE A 8 19.26 -0.42 -10.42
N GLY A 9 19.84 0.69 -10.87
CA GLY A 9 19.77 1.98 -10.19
C GLY A 9 18.34 2.48 -10.02
N SER A 10 17.49 2.31 -11.04
CA SER A 10 16.08 2.67 -10.98
C SER A 10 15.32 1.77 -10.01
N PHE A 11 15.57 0.46 -10.02
CA PHE A 11 14.97 -0.48 -9.07
C PHE A 11 15.27 -0.11 -7.62
N VAL A 12 16.54 0.13 -7.30
CA VAL A 12 16.96 0.59 -5.96
C VAL A 12 16.36 1.95 -5.63
N GLY A 13 16.35 2.88 -6.59
CA GLY A 13 15.76 4.21 -6.44
C GLY A 13 14.27 4.16 -6.09
N PHE A 14 13.49 3.30 -6.72
CA PHE A 14 12.08 3.11 -6.41
C PHE A 14 11.86 2.55 -4.99
N ILE A 15 12.70 1.61 -4.55
CA ILE A 15 12.65 1.09 -3.18
C ILE A 15 12.90 2.21 -2.17
N ILE A 16 13.95 3.02 -2.40
CA ILE A 16 14.27 4.16 -1.52
C ILE A 16 13.10 5.15 -1.49
N ALA A 17 12.59 5.56 -2.66
CA ALA A 17 11.48 6.51 -2.76
C ALA A 17 10.20 5.98 -2.06
N TYR A 18 9.92 4.69 -2.15
CA TYR A 18 8.81 4.06 -1.45
C TYR A 18 8.97 4.18 0.07
N HIS A 19 10.16 3.88 0.60
CA HIS A 19 10.38 3.90 2.04
C HIS A 19 10.52 5.30 2.65
N THR A 20 11.11 6.25 1.93
CA THR A 20 11.34 7.61 2.44
C THR A 20 10.12 8.51 2.27
N TYR A 21 9.45 8.44 1.11
CA TYR A 21 8.35 9.33 0.78
C TYR A 21 7.01 8.61 0.76
N GLY A 22 6.90 7.47 0.06
CA GLY A 22 5.63 6.74 -0.09
C GLY A 22 5.06 6.29 1.26
N ARG A 23 5.90 5.70 2.11
CA ARG A 23 5.51 5.26 3.46
C ARG A 23 5.14 6.43 4.36
N TRP A 24 5.85 7.55 4.25
CA TRP A 24 5.53 8.75 5.01
C TRP A 24 4.16 9.31 4.62
N ILE A 25 3.87 9.48 3.32
CA ILE A 25 2.56 9.93 2.84
C ILE A 25 1.45 8.99 3.30
N SER A 26 1.64 7.67 3.10
CA SER A 26 0.62 6.66 3.41
C SER A 26 0.13 6.75 4.85
N LYS A 27 1.05 7.02 5.79
CA LYS A 27 0.74 7.13 7.22
C LYS A 27 0.29 8.54 7.61
N LYS A 28 0.97 9.58 7.10
CA LYS A 28 0.79 10.94 7.60
C LYS A 28 -0.37 11.67 6.96
N ILE A 29 -0.59 11.47 5.65
CA ILE A 29 -1.64 12.14 4.89
C ILE A 29 -2.88 11.24 4.81
N PHE A 30 -2.70 9.97 4.41
CA PHE A 30 -3.83 9.06 4.22
C PHE A 30 -4.22 8.25 5.47
N GLY A 31 -3.39 8.24 6.51
CA GLY A 31 -3.68 7.51 7.75
C GLY A 31 -3.88 6.01 7.55
N LEU A 32 -3.28 5.40 6.51
CA LEU A 32 -3.48 3.99 6.20
C LEU A 32 -3.01 3.12 7.36
N SER A 33 -3.91 2.28 7.84
CA SER A 33 -3.65 1.32 8.91
C SER A 33 -4.06 -0.08 8.49
N ALA A 34 -3.15 -1.03 8.65
CA ALA A 34 -3.44 -2.45 8.43
C ALA A 34 -4.40 -3.04 9.49
N SER A 35 -4.54 -2.37 10.63
CA SER A 35 -5.48 -2.77 11.68
C SER A 35 -6.87 -2.12 11.56
N ALA A 36 -7.10 -1.30 10.52
CA ALA A 36 -8.41 -0.73 10.30
C ALA A 36 -9.43 -1.83 9.96
N THR A 37 -10.57 -1.83 10.64
CA THR A 37 -11.67 -2.75 10.31
C THR A 37 -12.19 -2.44 8.91
N MET A 38 -12.26 -3.46 8.06
CA MET A 38 -12.78 -3.30 6.70
C MET A 38 -14.28 -2.98 6.73
N PRO A 39 -14.79 -2.13 5.81
CA PRO A 39 -16.21 -1.79 5.75
C PRO A 39 -17.12 -3.02 5.59
N SER A 40 -16.66 -4.05 4.89
CA SER A 40 -17.38 -5.32 4.72
C SER A 40 -17.70 -6.03 6.03
N GLU A 41 -16.88 -5.84 7.07
CA GLU A 41 -17.11 -6.35 8.42
C GLU A 41 -17.84 -5.33 9.29
N ALA A 42 -17.43 -4.06 9.26
CA ALA A 42 -17.99 -3.00 10.13
C ALA A 42 -19.42 -2.59 9.78
N LEU A 43 -19.78 -2.63 8.49
CA LEU A 43 -21.08 -2.20 7.95
C LEU A 43 -21.85 -3.37 7.35
N ARG A 44 -21.56 -4.60 7.80
CA ARG A 44 -22.11 -5.82 7.22
C ARG A 44 -23.65 -5.78 7.19
N ASP A 45 -24.21 -5.85 5.98
CA ASP A 45 -25.66 -5.81 5.71
C ASP A 45 -26.18 -7.09 5.04
N ASN A 46 -25.29 -7.98 4.58
CA ASN A 46 -25.60 -9.16 3.77
C ASN A 46 -26.19 -8.85 2.38
N VAL A 47 -25.96 -7.63 1.86
CA VAL A 47 -26.31 -7.20 0.49
C VAL A 47 -25.06 -6.66 -0.21
N ASP A 48 -24.61 -5.46 0.16
CA ASP A 48 -23.46 -4.78 -0.47
C ASP A 48 -22.17 -4.94 0.35
N PHE A 49 -22.29 -5.10 1.67
CA PHE A 49 -21.17 -5.28 2.59
C PHE A 49 -21.16 -6.72 3.12
N ILE A 50 -20.40 -7.58 2.42
CA ILE A 50 -20.23 -8.99 2.79
C ILE A 50 -18.73 -9.30 2.92
N PRO A 51 -18.28 -9.82 4.07
CA PRO A 51 -16.89 -10.20 4.23
C PRO A 51 -16.55 -11.45 3.42
N THR A 52 -15.34 -11.51 2.89
CA THR A 52 -14.83 -12.70 2.21
C THR A 52 -14.55 -13.81 3.23
N LYS A 53 -14.62 -15.07 2.78
CA LYS A 53 -14.18 -16.21 3.60
C LYS A 53 -12.70 -16.04 3.94
N LYS A 54 -12.33 -16.42 5.17
CA LYS A 54 -10.93 -16.44 5.62
C LYS A 54 -10.14 -17.55 4.93
#